data_AF-A0A924YW28-F1
#
_entry.id   AF-A0A924YW28-F1
#
_cell.length_a   1.000
_cell.length_b   1.000
_cell.length_c   1.000
_cell.angle_alpha   90.00
_cell.angle_beta   90.00
_cell.angle_gamma   90.00
#
_symmetry.space_group_name_H-M   'P 1'
#
loop_
_entity.id
_entity.type
_entity.pdbx_description
1 polymer ?
#
loop_
_entity_poly.entity_id
_entity_poly.type
_entity_poly.pdbx_seq_one_letter_code
_entity_poly.pdbx_strand_id
1 'polypeptide(L)'
;MANIGFGERMRRGRIQNAWTQAELGEKVDVSGPTISNWETEKTVPTKDQKDRIRGILGIEYGAKTTTPAQGTSDASTPGGAAVEAPSAFGTWLSRTRLEKRMSVAELAKSSGVSGPAIYNIESGRIGNPRAETVRRLEKALGQDLPAETKEELREESTIEGMGEFVDFDPHDADDRPTASGVYVLYDISERPVYVGEGANIRKRIKDHEEKFWFKQPIVETAAFVKIDEEALRRKVETVLIRFLKSNAV
;
A
#
# COMPACT_ATOMS: atom_id res chain seq x y z
N MET A 1 4.64 -0.32 -22.84
CA MET A 1 3.94 -0.79 -21.63
C MET A 1 2.89 -1.79 -22.07
N ALA A 2 2.81 -2.95 -21.43
CA ALA A 2 1.81 -3.96 -21.78
C ALA A 2 0.41 -3.33 -21.70
N ASN A 3 -0.42 -3.56 -22.72
CA ASN A 3 -1.78 -3.07 -22.75
C ASN A 3 -2.58 -3.92 -21.75
N ILE A 4 -2.66 -3.47 -20.50
CA ILE A 4 -3.37 -4.19 -19.43
C ILE A 4 -4.82 -4.39 -19.88
N GLY A 5 -5.34 -5.61 -19.70
CA GLY A 5 -6.71 -5.98 -20.05
C GLY A 5 -7.77 -5.15 -19.31
N PHE A 6 -9.02 -5.15 -19.78
CA PHE A 6 -10.11 -4.49 -19.05
C PHE A 6 -10.40 -5.23 -17.74
N GLY A 7 -10.36 -6.56 -17.75
CA GLY A 7 -10.57 -7.38 -16.56
C GLY A 7 -9.55 -7.07 -15.46
N GLU A 8 -8.28 -6.96 -15.83
CA GLU A 8 -7.22 -6.63 -14.88
C GLU A 8 -7.33 -5.20 -14.33
N ARG A 9 -7.69 -4.20 -15.15
CA ARG A 9 -7.98 -2.85 -14.64
C ARG A 9 -9.15 -2.83 -13.66
N MET A 10 -10.19 -3.61 -13.97
CA MET A 10 -11.36 -3.75 -13.11
C MET A 10 -10.98 -4.37 -11.76
N ARG A 11 -10.20 -5.46 -11.79
CA ARG A 11 -9.68 -6.12 -10.58
C ARG A 11 -8.90 -5.14 -9.70
N ARG A 12 -7.94 -4.42 -10.28
CA ARG A 12 -7.13 -3.42 -9.55
C ARG A 12 -7.98 -2.31 -8.95
N GLY A 13 -8.91 -1.75 -9.73
CA GLY A 13 -9.82 -0.73 -9.22
C GLY A 13 -10.67 -1.26 -8.06
N ARG A 14 -11.14 -2.51 -8.15
CA ARG A 14 -11.90 -3.17 -7.08
C ARG A 14 -11.07 -3.31 -5.82
N ILE A 15 -9.83 -3.80 -5.95
CA ILE A 15 -8.88 -3.95 -4.85
C ILE A 15 -8.59 -2.58 -4.22
N GLN A 16 -8.29 -1.54 -4.99
CA GLN A 16 -8.06 -0.18 -4.48
C GLN A 16 -9.24 0.37 -3.66
N ASN A 17 -10.46 0.02 -4.02
CA ASN A 17 -11.67 0.38 -3.28
C ASN A 17 -12.00 -0.58 -2.11
N ALA A 18 -11.18 -1.62 -1.93
CA ALA A 18 -11.35 -2.70 -0.96
C ALA A 18 -12.72 -3.36 -1.01
N TRP A 19 -13.17 -3.66 -2.24
CA TRP A 19 -14.38 -4.42 -2.47
C TRP A 19 -14.05 -5.87 -2.83
N THR A 20 -14.90 -6.77 -2.37
CA THR A 20 -15.00 -8.15 -2.83
C THR A 20 -15.66 -8.20 -4.21
N GLN A 21 -15.48 -9.30 -4.94
CA GLN A 21 -16.22 -9.50 -6.20
C GLN A 21 -17.74 -9.43 -5.99
N ALA A 22 -18.24 -9.87 -4.83
CA ALA A 22 -19.65 -9.78 -4.47
C ALA A 22 -20.12 -8.34 -4.28
N GLU A 23 -19.37 -7.50 -3.54
CA GLU A 23 -19.71 -6.09 -3.32
C GLU A 23 -19.68 -5.28 -4.63
N LEU A 24 -18.70 -5.53 -5.51
CA LEU A 24 -18.70 -4.90 -6.83
C LEU A 24 -19.87 -5.41 -7.69
N GLY A 25 -20.20 -6.71 -7.57
CA GLY A 25 -21.37 -7.29 -8.20
C GLY A 25 -22.66 -6.57 -7.81
N GLU A 26 -22.89 -6.37 -6.52
CA GLU A 26 -24.05 -5.64 -6.00
C GLU A 26 -24.12 -4.20 -6.56
N LYS A 27 -22.99 -3.49 -6.63
CA LYS A 27 -22.93 -2.12 -7.16
C LYS A 27 -23.22 -2.04 -8.67
N VAL A 28 -22.91 -3.08 -9.42
CA VAL A 28 -23.08 -3.15 -10.89
C VAL A 28 -24.36 -3.92 -11.28
N ASP A 29 -25.11 -4.44 -10.29
CA ASP A 29 -26.29 -5.27 -10.45
C ASP A 29 -26.00 -6.60 -11.19
N VAL A 30 -24.95 -7.29 -10.76
CA VAL A 30 -24.56 -8.62 -11.25
C VAL A 30 -24.05 -9.52 -10.12
N SER A 31 -23.93 -10.82 -10.38
CA SER A 31 -23.37 -11.77 -9.40
C SER A 31 -21.85 -11.64 -9.25
N GLY A 32 -21.32 -11.94 -8.06
CA GLY A 32 -19.86 -12.02 -7.84
C GLY A 32 -19.12 -12.94 -8.83
N PRO A 33 -19.63 -14.15 -9.15
CA PRO A 33 -19.06 -14.98 -10.21
C PRO A 33 -19.00 -14.32 -11.60
N THR A 34 -19.95 -13.44 -11.91
CA THR A 34 -19.90 -12.63 -13.15
C THR A 34 -18.70 -11.69 -13.13
N ILE A 35 -18.44 -11.03 -12.00
CA ILE A 35 -17.26 -10.18 -11.82
C ILE A 35 -15.97 -10.99 -12.00
N SER A 36 -15.87 -12.17 -11.37
CA SER A 36 -14.71 -13.07 -11.52
C SER A 36 -14.44 -13.45 -12.98
N ASN A 37 -15.48 -13.77 -13.74
CA ASN A 37 -15.34 -14.09 -15.17
C ASN A 37 -14.90 -12.88 -16.01
N TRP A 38 -15.29 -11.67 -15.63
CA TRP A 38 -14.83 -10.45 -16.28
C TRP A 38 -13.38 -10.12 -15.93
N GLU A 39 -12.98 -10.29 -14.67
CA GLU A 39 -11.61 -10.05 -14.19
C GLU A 39 -10.60 -11.01 -14.83
N THR A 40 -11.01 -12.27 -15.02
CA THR A 40 -10.20 -13.31 -15.69
C THR A 40 -10.33 -13.31 -17.21
N GLU A 41 -11.06 -12.34 -17.78
CA GLU A 41 -11.34 -12.19 -19.22
C GLU A 41 -12.01 -13.40 -19.88
N LYS A 42 -12.59 -14.32 -19.09
CA LYS A 42 -13.39 -15.45 -19.59
C LYS A 42 -14.65 -14.96 -20.30
N THR A 43 -15.23 -13.87 -19.82
CA THR A 43 -16.34 -13.18 -20.49
C THR A 43 -16.09 -11.67 -20.46
N VAL A 44 -16.79 -10.93 -21.32
CA VAL A 44 -16.59 -9.48 -21.46
C VAL A 44 -17.89 -8.75 -21.10
N PRO A 45 -17.85 -7.73 -20.23
CA PRO A 45 -19.04 -6.94 -19.92
C PRO A 45 -19.55 -6.18 -21.15
N THR A 46 -20.86 -5.93 -21.19
CA THR A 46 -21.48 -5.09 -22.22
C THR A 46 -20.99 -3.64 -22.13
N LYS A 47 -21.25 -2.82 -23.15
CA LYS A 47 -20.86 -1.41 -23.15
C LYS A 47 -21.39 -0.66 -21.92
N ASP A 48 -22.69 -0.83 -21.61
CA ASP A 48 -23.33 -0.17 -20.48
C ASP A 48 -22.81 -0.67 -19.13
N GLN A 49 -22.43 -1.95 -19.04
CA GLN A 49 -21.77 -2.49 -17.85
C GLN A 49 -20.37 -1.90 -17.69
N LYS A 50 -19.59 -1.79 -18.78
CA LYS A 50 -18.28 -1.14 -18.74
C LYS A 50 -18.38 0.31 -18.30
N ASP A 51 -19.37 1.06 -18.79
CA ASP A 51 -19.54 2.46 -18.40
C ASP A 51 -19.95 2.60 -16.93
N ARG A 52 -20.82 1.73 -16.41
CA ARG A 52 -21.13 1.66 -14.97
C ARG A 52 -19.90 1.32 -14.13
N ILE A 53 -19.17 0.28 -14.50
CA ILE A 53 -17.95 -0.15 -13.80
C ILE A 53 -16.93 0.99 -13.73
N ARG A 54 -16.75 1.74 -14.84
CA ARG A 54 -15.85 2.90 -14.86
C ARG A 54 -16.31 4.01 -13.92
N GLY A 55 -17.60 4.32 -13.91
CA GLY A 55 -18.15 5.32 -13.01
C GLY A 55 -18.01 4.95 -11.54
N ILE A 56 -18.21 3.67 -11.21
CA ILE A 56 -18.13 3.17 -9.83
C ILE A 56 -16.68 3.06 -9.34
N LEU A 57 -15.76 2.58 -10.19
CA LEU A 57 -14.35 2.35 -9.84
C LEU A 57 -13.43 3.54 -10.15
N GLY A 58 -13.93 4.61 -10.78
CA GLY A 58 -13.10 5.73 -11.22
C GLY A 58 -12.08 5.37 -12.31
N ILE A 59 -12.29 4.27 -13.05
CA ILE A 59 -11.39 3.84 -14.13
C ILE A 59 -11.65 4.73 -15.35
N GLU A 60 -11.06 5.92 -15.41
CA GLU A 60 -11.13 6.74 -16.61
C GLU A 60 -10.40 6.07 -17.79
N TYR A 61 -10.95 6.24 -18.99
CA TYR A 61 -10.29 5.85 -20.23
C TYR A 61 -8.93 6.54 -20.32
N GLY A 62 -7.89 5.78 -20.66
CA GLY A 62 -6.51 6.25 -20.68
C GLY A 62 -6.33 7.67 -21.21
N ALA A 63 -5.58 8.46 -20.44
CA ALA A 63 -5.05 9.78 -20.77
C ALA A 63 -6.08 10.87 -21.13
N LYS A 64 -6.48 11.65 -20.12
CA LYS A 64 -6.26 13.11 -20.08
C LYS A 64 -6.67 13.66 -18.71
N THR A 65 -5.69 14.25 -18.02
CA THR A 65 -5.92 15.24 -16.98
C THR A 65 -6.83 16.36 -17.52
N THR A 66 -8.04 16.47 -16.99
CA THR A 66 -8.82 17.70 -17.08
C THR A 66 -9.31 18.08 -15.69
N THR A 67 -8.45 18.83 -15.02
CA THR A 67 -8.79 19.77 -13.95
C THR A 67 -9.94 20.68 -14.41
N PRO A 68 -10.95 20.98 -13.58
CA PRO A 68 -11.77 22.16 -13.78
C PRO A 68 -10.93 23.39 -13.41
N ALA A 69 -10.56 24.18 -14.41
CA ALA A 69 -9.90 25.46 -14.21
C ALA A 69 -10.90 26.52 -13.71
N GLN A 70 -10.61 27.18 -12.59
CA GLN A 70 -10.37 28.64 -12.55
C GLN A 70 -10.04 29.12 -11.12
N GLY A 71 -8.89 29.80 -10.99
CA GLY A 71 -8.48 30.49 -9.77
C GLY A 71 -6.96 30.72 -9.75
N THR A 72 -6.54 31.83 -10.34
CA THR A 72 -5.15 32.31 -10.52
C THR A 72 -4.33 32.47 -9.23
N SER A 73 -3.07 32.03 -9.23
CA SER A 73 -1.90 32.90 -8.96
C SER A 73 -0.56 32.13 -8.99
N ASP A 74 0.49 32.92 -9.20
CA ASP A 74 1.83 32.62 -9.66
C ASP A 74 2.77 31.78 -8.77
N ALA A 75 3.71 31.15 -9.49
CA ALA A 75 5.14 30.97 -9.21
C ALA A 75 5.64 30.00 -8.14
N SER A 76 6.38 29.00 -8.65
CA SER A 76 7.52 28.27 -8.03
C SER A 76 7.19 27.11 -7.10
N THR A 77 7.08 25.90 -7.67
CA THR A 77 7.33 24.64 -6.95
C THR A 77 7.87 23.59 -7.93
N PRO A 78 9.15 23.18 -7.84
CA PRO A 78 9.61 21.95 -8.45
C PRO A 78 9.33 20.79 -7.47
N GLY A 79 8.48 19.85 -7.89
CA GLY A 79 8.32 18.55 -7.22
C GLY A 79 7.02 18.39 -6.45
N GLY A 80 5.88 18.55 -7.13
CA GLY A 80 4.59 18.09 -6.60
C GLY A 80 4.59 16.57 -6.51
N ALA A 81 4.61 16.05 -5.27
CA ALA A 81 4.25 14.67 -4.99
C ALA A 81 2.84 14.44 -5.54
N ALA A 82 2.67 13.42 -6.37
CA ALA A 82 1.35 12.89 -6.61
C ALA A 82 0.78 12.53 -5.24
N VAL A 83 -0.39 13.06 -4.89
CA VAL A 83 -1.17 12.47 -3.80
C VAL A 83 -1.59 11.11 -4.34
N GLU A 84 -0.78 10.09 -4.05
CA GLU A 84 -1.00 8.74 -4.56
C GLU A 84 -2.24 8.13 -3.89
N ALA A 85 -2.94 7.29 -4.66
CA ALA A 85 -4.25 6.79 -4.28
C ALA A 85 -4.17 5.90 -3.02
N PRO A 86 -5.15 5.97 -2.10
CA PRO A 86 -5.17 5.15 -0.90
C PRO A 86 -5.10 3.66 -1.26
N SER A 87 -4.32 2.89 -0.49
CA SER A 87 -4.22 1.44 -0.68
C SER A 87 -5.55 0.76 -0.37
N ALA A 88 -5.76 -0.46 -0.89
CA ALA A 88 -6.94 -1.26 -0.55
C ALA A 88 -7.15 -1.34 0.96
N PHE A 89 -6.07 -1.69 1.69
CA PHE A 89 -6.14 -1.79 3.13
C PHE A 89 -6.43 -0.43 3.79
N GLY A 90 -5.81 0.65 3.32
CA GLY A 90 -6.08 2.02 3.80
C GLY A 90 -7.52 2.46 3.59
N THR A 91 -8.10 2.18 2.42
CA THR A 91 -9.51 2.46 2.09
C THR A 91 -10.45 1.67 3.00
N TRP A 92 -10.21 0.37 3.18
CA TRP A 92 -10.99 -0.46 4.10
C TRP A 92 -10.87 0.03 5.54
N LEU A 93 -9.65 0.35 6.00
CA LEU A 93 -9.36 0.80 7.35
C LEU A 93 -10.12 2.09 7.66
N SER A 94 -9.98 3.09 6.79
CA SER A 94 -10.64 4.40 6.92
C SER A 94 -12.17 4.25 6.93
N ARG A 95 -12.72 3.49 5.97
CA ARG A 95 -14.17 3.21 5.88
C ARG A 95 -14.68 2.54 7.16
N THR A 96 -14.07 1.43 7.55
CA THR A 96 -14.51 0.64 8.72
C THR A 96 -14.40 1.44 10.00
N ARG A 97 -13.32 2.23 10.16
CA ARG A 97 -13.12 3.12 11.31
C ARG A 97 -14.23 4.19 11.38
N LEU A 98 -14.56 4.82 10.25
CA LEU A 98 -15.61 5.86 10.18
C LEU A 98 -17.02 5.28 10.39
N GLU A 99 -17.32 4.10 9.84
CA GLU A 99 -18.58 3.39 10.09
C GLU A 99 -18.78 3.07 11.58
N LYS A 100 -17.69 2.72 12.28
CA LYS A 100 -17.67 2.50 13.74
C LYS A 100 -17.53 3.79 14.55
N ARG A 101 -17.51 4.96 13.90
CA ARG A 101 -17.37 6.30 14.51
C ARG A 101 -16.14 6.44 15.41
N MET A 102 -15.05 5.75 15.07
CA MET A 102 -13.79 5.82 15.81
C MET A 102 -12.90 6.92 15.24
N SER A 103 -12.26 7.70 16.10
CA SER A 103 -11.14 8.57 15.72
C SER A 103 -9.86 7.75 15.51
N VAL A 104 -8.89 8.32 14.80
CA VAL A 104 -7.54 7.72 14.67
C VAL A 104 -6.89 7.50 16.04
N ALA A 105 -7.06 8.44 16.97
CA ALA A 105 -6.50 8.33 18.32
C ALA A 105 -7.12 7.17 19.13
N GLU A 106 -8.43 6.95 19.00
CA GLU A 106 -9.12 5.83 19.65
C GLU A 106 -8.71 4.48 19.04
N LEU A 107 -8.56 4.42 17.71
CA LEU A 107 -8.08 3.22 17.03
C LEU A 107 -6.62 2.92 17.41
N ALA A 108 -5.76 3.94 17.49
CA ALA A 108 -4.38 3.81 17.93
C ALA A 108 -4.30 3.21 19.35
N LYS A 109 -5.08 3.78 20.27
CA LYS A 109 -5.13 3.31 21.66
C LYS A 109 -5.64 1.87 21.79
N SER A 110 -6.64 1.49 21.01
CA SER A 110 -7.27 0.16 21.09
C SER A 110 -6.47 -0.94 20.38
N SER A 111 -5.80 -0.60 19.28
CA SER A 111 -4.97 -1.54 18.51
C SER A 111 -3.52 -1.65 19.03
N GLY A 112 -3.03 -0.62 19.73
CA GLY A 112 -1.61 -0.49 20.07
C GLY A 112 -0.73 -0.15 18.87
N VAL A 113 -1.32 0.28 17.74
CA VAL A 113 -0.60 0.80 16.57
C VAL A 113 -0.48 2.32 16.72
N SER A 114 0.65 2.90 16.31
CA SER A 114 0.88 4.34 16.43
C SER A 114 -0.15 5.15 15.61
N GLY A 115 -0.54 6.33 16.10
CA GLY A 115 -1.40 7.25 15.34
C GLY A 115 -0.82 7.64 13.97
N PRO A 116 0.48 7.96 13.88
CA PRO A 116 1.16 8.17 12.59
C PRO A 116 1.12 6.95 11.67
N ALA A 117 1.31 5.72 12.18
CA ALA A 117 1.19 4.51 11.36
C ALA A 117 -0.23 4.36 10.79
N ILE A 118 -1.28 4.57 11.60
CA ILE A 118 -2.67 4.54 11.09
C ILE A 118 -2.88 5.60 10.01
N TYR A 119 -2.37 6.81 10.19
CA TYR A 119 -2.46 7.85 9.16
C TYR A 119 -1.72 7.47 7.88
N ASN A 120 -0.49 6.94 7.99
CA ASN A 120 0.30 6.48 6.86
C ASN A 120 -0.37 5.30 6.14
N ILE A 121 -1.07 4.43 6.86
CA ILE A 121 -1.89 3.37 6.26
C ILE A 121 -3.10 3.93 5.52
N GLU A 122 -3.89 4.79 6.18
CA GLU A 122 -5.11 5.36 5.57
C GLU A 122 -4.81 6.27 4.37
N SER A 123 -3.64 6.92 4.37
CA SER A 123 -3.16 7.74 3.25
C SER A 123 -2.48 6.94 2.14
N GLY A 124 -2.23 5.63 2.34
CA GLY A 124 -1.59 4.76 1.36
C GLY A 124 -0.05 4.70 1.42
N ARG A 125 0.60 5.53 2.24
CA ARG A 125 2.07 5.50 2.45
C ARG A 125 2.59 4.20 3.06
N ILE A 126 1.74 3.50 3.80
CA ILE A 126 1.93 2.10 4.19
C ILE A 126 0.83 1.33 3.45
N GLY A 127 1.17 0.81 2.28
CA GLY A 127 0.23 0.18 1.36
C GLY A 127 -0.08 -1.26 1.74
N ASN A 128 0.96 -2.03 2.12
CA ASN A 128 0.87 -3.41 2.56
C ASN A 128 1.42 -3.58 3.99
N PRO A 129 0.65 -3.23 5.03
CA PRO A 129 1.13 -3.34 6.40
C PRO A 129 1.41 -4.79 6.80
N ARG A 130 2.34 -4.98 7.74
CA ARG A 130 2.63 -6.32 8.29
C ARG A 130 1.37 -7.02 8.79
N ALA A 131 1.31 -8.34 8.60
CA ALA A 131 0.21 -9.18 9.06
C ALA A 131 -0.15 -9.00 10.55
N GLU A 132 0.84 -8.73 11.41
CA GLU A 132 0.59 -8.45 12.83
C GLU A 132 -0.12 -7.11 13.04
N THR A 133 0.24 -6.08 12.28
CA THR A 133 -0.41 -4.76 12.30
C THR A 133 -1.83 -4.86 11.77
N VAL A 134 -2.05 -5.61 10.68
CA VAL A 134 -3.40 -5.94 10.18
C VAL A 134 -4.24 -6.60 11.28
N ARG A 135 -3.73 -7.67 11.93
CA ARG A 135 -4.44 -8.37 13.00
C ARG A 135 -4.79 -7.46 14.19
N ARG A 136 -3.87 -6.59 14.61
CA ARG A 136 -4.09 -5.62 15.68
C ARG A 136 -5.24 -4.66 15.33
N LEU A 137 -5.29 -4.16 14.10
CA LEU A 137 -6.33 -3.26 13.61
C LEU A 137 -7.68 -3.97 13.45
N GLU A 138 -7.71 -5.16 12.87
CA GLU A 138 -8.92 -6.00 12.75
C GLU A 138 -9.55 -6.30 14.10
N LYS A 139 -8.72 -6.70 15.07
CA LYS A 139 -9.16 -6.98 16.43
C LYS A 139 -9.71 -5.73 17.12
N ALA A 140 -9.07 -4.57 16.95
CA ALA A 140 -9.51 -3.32 17.54
C ALA A 140 -10.83 -2.81 16.92
N LEU A 141 -11.00 -3.01 15.61
CA LEU A 141 -12.25 -2.71 14.92
C LEU A 141 -13.32 -3.77 15.22
N GLY A 142 -12.96 -5.00 15.57
CA GLY A 142 -13.90 -6.12 15.66
C GLY A 142 -14.52 -6.46 14.29
N GLN A 143 -13.72 -6.31 13.23
CA GLN A 143 -14.10 -6.62 11.86
C GLN A 143 -12.85 -7.02 11.09
N ASP A 144 -12.92 -8.15 10.41
CA ASP A 144 -11.83 -8.65 9.57
C ASP A 144 -11.92 -8.05 8.17
N LEU A 145 -10.76 -7.81 7.56
CA LEU A 145 -10.65 -7.59 6.12
C LEU A 145 -11.14 -8.88 5.41
N PRO A 146 -11.99 -8.77 4.37
CA PRO A 146 -12.47 -9.94 3.65
C PRO A 146 -11.31 -10.83 3.18
N ALA A 147 -11.44 -12.14 3.37
CA ALA A 147 -10.39 -13.11 3.05
C ALA A 147 -9.97 -13.03 1.57
N GLU A 148 -10.91 -12.80 0.66
CA GLU A 148 -10.64 -12.56 -0.75
C GLU A 148 -9.70 -11.36 -0.93
N THR A 149 -10.03 -10.20 -0.36
CA THR A 149 -9.19 -9.01 -0.44
C THR A 149 -7.80 -9.23 0.18
N LYS A 150 -7.70 -10.00 1.28
CA LYS A 150 -6.40 -10.37 1.89
C LYS A 150 -5.53 -11.16 0.93
N GLU A 151 -6.06 -12.20 0.30
CA GLU A 151 -5.29 -13.03 -0.63
C GLU A 151 -4.86 -12.23 -1.86
N GLU A 152 -5.72 -11.38 -2.40
CA GLU A 152 -5.36 -10.54 -3.54
C GLU A 152 -4.27 -9.52 -3.21
N LEU A 153 -4.33 -8.88 -2.04
CA LEU A 153 -3.26 -7.99 -1.58
C LEU A 153 -1.93 -8.73 -1.40
N ARG A 154 -1.99 -9.96 -0.88
CA ARG A 154 -0.83 -10.81 -0.72
C ARG A 154 -0.25 -11.23 -2.07
N GLU A 155 -1.08 -11.54 -3.06
CA GLU A 155 -0.64 -11.83 -4.43
C GLU A 155 0.04 -10.61 -5.07
N GLU A 156 -0.54 -9.41 -4.96
CA GLU A 156 0.02 -8.18 -5.53
C GLU A 156 1.36 -7.77 -4.89
N SER A 157 1.54 -8.08 -3.60
CA SER A 157 2.76 -7.78 -2.84
C SER A 157 3.81 -8.91 -2.88
N THR A 158 3.46 -10.09 -3.38
CA THR A 158 4.39 -11.22 -3.47
C THR A 158 5.18 -11.17 -4.78
N ILE A 159 6.50 -11.16 -4.65
CA ILE A 159 7.41 -11.33 -5.78
C ILE A 159 7.84 -12.80 -5.80
N GLU A 160 7.52 -13.50 -6.89
CA GLU A 160 7.90 -14.90 -7.07
C GLU A 160 9.41 -15.10 -6.89
N GLY A 161 9.79 -16.04 -6.01
CA GLY A 161 11.19 -16.31 -5.67
C GLY A 161 11.85 -15.32 -4.70
N MET A 162 11.20 -14.22 -4.33
CA MET A 162 11.72 -13.24 -3.35
C MET A 162 10.85 -13.12 -2.09
N GLY A 163 9.56 -13.45 -2.17
CA GLY A 163 8.63 -13.38 -1.04
C GLY A 163 7.80 -12.10 -1.04
N GLU A 164 7.18 -11.81 0.09
CA GLU A 164 6.24 -10.69 0.24
C GLU A 164 6.97 -9.39 0.56
N PHE A 165 6.62 -8.32 -0.16
CA PHE A 165 7.04 -6.97 0.10
C PHE A 165 6.08 -6.33 1.10
N VAL A 166 6.56 -6.01 2.30
CA VAL A 166 5.72 -5.52 3.41
C VAL A 166 6.22 -4.18 3.90
N ASP A 167 5.28 -3.28 4.18
CA ASP A 167 5.51 -1.97 4.76
C ASP A 167 5.40 -2.04 6.29
N PHE A 168 6.18 -1.20 6.97
CA PHE A 168 6.15 -1.07 8.43
C PHE A 168 6.49 0.34 8.88
N ASP A 169 6.06 0.70 10.09
CA ASP A 169 6.47 1.93 10.76
C ASP A 169 7.86 1.73 11.41
N PRO A 170 8.93 2.41 10.92
CA PRO A 170 10.26 2.28 11.50
C PRO A 170 10.36 2.88 12.91
N HIS A 171 9.43 3.75 13.30
CA HIS A 171 9.38 4.39 14.62
C HIS A 171 8.56 3.60 15.65
N ASP A 172 7.74 2.64 15.22
CA ASP A 172 7.08 1.66 16.09
C ASP A 172 7.98 0.43 16.30
N ALA A 173 8.51 0.27 17.51
CA ALA A 173 9.39 -0.85 17.85
C ALA A 173 8.72 -2.21 17.65
N ASP A 174 7.41 -2.33 17.85
CA ASP A 174 6.66 -3.56 17.70
C ASP A 174 6.38 -3.89 16.24
N ASP A 175 6.29 -2.86 15.40
CA ASP A 175 6.11 -3.01 13.95
C ASP A 175 7.42 -3.29 13.19
N ARG A 176 8.58 -3.24 13.85
CA ARG A 176 9.85 -3.62 13.20
C ARG A 176 9.97 -5.13 12.97
N PRO A 177 10.32 -5.58 11.75
CA PRO A 177 10.50 -7.00 11.44
C PRO A 177 11.66 -7.63 12.22
N THR A 178 11.46 -8.79 12.83
CA THR A 178 12.53 -9.56 13.49
C THR A 178 13.27 -10.52 12.54
N ALA A 179 12.84 -10.57 11.28
CA ALA A 179 13.37 -11.45 10.25
C ALA A 179 14.64 -10.90 9.59
N SER A 180 15.31 -11.76 8.83
CA SER A 180 16.40 -11.39 7.94
C SER A 180 15.89 -10.94 6.57
N GLY A 181 16.54 -9.94 5.98
CA GLY A 181 16.21 -9.50 4.63
C GLY A 181 16.80 -8.15 4.28
N VAL A 182 16.18 -7.50 3.29
CA VAL A 182 16.56 -6.17 2.80
C VAL A 182 15.41 -5.21 3.09
N TYR A 183 15.74 -3.99 3.51
CA TYR A 183 14.76 -2.96 3.80
C TYR A 183 15.17 -1.61 3.20
N VAL A 184 14.15 -0.78 2.97
CA VAL A 184 14.28 0.58 2.46
C VAL A 184 13.56 1.53 3.41
N LEU A 185 14.16 2.66 3.73
CA LEU A 185 13.55 3.75 4.50
C LEU A 185 13.20 4.88 3.57
N TYR A 186 12.03 5.48 3.76
CA TYR A 186 11.49 6.52 2.90
C TYR A 186 11.26 7.82 3.67
N ASP A 187 11.41 8.97 3.01
CA ASP A 187 11.03 10.27 3.56
C ASP A 187 9.52 10.55 3.44
N ILE A 188 9.09 11.72 3.89
CA ILE A 188 7.69 12.19 3.76
C ILE A 188 7.17 12.32 2.32
N SER A 189 8.07 12.30 1.33
CA SER A 189 7.76 12.34 -0.10
C SER A 189 7.94 10.96 -0.76
N GLU A 190 8.02 9.89 0.04
CA GLU A 190 8.20 8.49 -0.39
C GLU A 190 9.47 8.25 -1.21
N ARG A 191 10.47 9.12 -1.03
CA ARG A 191 11.77 8.95 -1.68
C ARG A 191 12.62 8.02 -0.83
N PRO A 192 13.28 7.02 -1.42
CA PRO A 192 14.15 6.14 -0.65
C PRO A 192 15.34 6.95 -0.13
N VAL A 193 15.50 6.99 1.19
CA VAL A 193 16.59 7.69 1.88
C VAL A 193 17.74 6.74 2.20
N TYR A 194 17.40 5.50 2.56
CA TYR A 194 18.38 4.51 2.99
C TYR A 194 17.98 3.12 2.53
N VAL A 195 18.96 2.33 2.11
CA VAL A 195 18.82 0.89 1.85
C VAL A 195 19.77 0.15 2.77
N GLY A 196 19.27 -0.91 3.40
CA GLY A 196 20.13 -1.78 4.20
C GLY A 196 19.67 -3.24 4.19
N GLU A 197 20.57 -4.11 4.59
CA GLU A 197 20.25 -5.50 4.93
C GLU A 197 20.57 -5.83 6.40
N GLY A 198 20.06 -6.98 6.83
CA GLY A 198 20.54 -7.62 8.04
C GLY A 198 19.90 -8.96 8.32
N ALA A 199 20.52 -9.73 9.23
CA ALA A 199 19.95 -10.97 9.75
C ALA A 199 18.75 -10.73 10.71
N ASN A 200 18.61 -9.51 11.22
CA ASN A 200 17.50 -9.09 12.06
C ASN A 200 17.24 -7.59 11.84
N ILE A 201 16.19 -7.26 11.08
CA ILE A 201 15.91 -5.87 10.71
C ILE A 201 15.60 -5.00 11.93
N ARG A 202 14.86 -5.51 12.92
CA ARG A 202 14.55 -4.79 14.16
C ARG A 202 15.81 -4.28 14.85
N LYS A 203 16.85 -5.12 14.94
CA LYS A 203 18.14 -4.70 15.51
C LYS A 203 18.80 -3.61 14.66
N ARG A 204 18.81 -3.76 13.33
CA ARG A 204 19.40 -2.77 12.40
C ARG A 204 18.69 -1.41 12.50
N ILE A 205 17.37 -1.39 12.53
CA ILE A 205 16.58 -0.17 12.70
C ILE A 205 16.84 0.47 14.06
N LYS A 206 16.92 -0.33 15.14
CA LYS A 206 17.30 0.16 16.46
C LYS A 206 18.66 0.87 16.45
N ASP A 207 19.65 0.31 15.77
CA ASP A 207 20.98 0.93 15.64
C ASP A 207 20.94 2.29 14.88
N HIS A 208 19.88 2.56 14.11
CA HIS A 208 19.69 3.85 13.42
C HIS A 208 18.96 4.88 14.28
N GLU A 209 18.25 4.49 15.34
CA GLU A 209 17.43 5.40 16.16
C GLU A 209 18.22 6.57 16.75
N GLU A 210 19.51 6.37 17.02
CA GLU A 210 20.38 7.41 17.59
C GLU A 210 20.89 8.40 16.53
N LYS A 211 20.73 8.09 15.25
CA LYS A 211 21.24 8.91 14.14
C LYS A 211 20.26 10.02 13.80
N PHE A 212 20.78 11.23 13.57
CA PHE A 212 19.94 12.40 13.26
C PHE A 212 19.10 12.19 11.99
N TRP A 213 19.67 11.51 10.98
CA TRP A 213 19.00 11.28 9.70
C TRP A 213 17.84 10.28 9.80
N PHE A 214 17.77 9.48 10.87
CA PHE A 214 16.67 8.54 11.07
C PHE A 214 15.41 9.19 11.63
N LYS A 215 15.49 10.44 12.11
CA LYS A 215 14.34 11.11 12.71
C LYS A 215 13.36 11.61 11.65
N GLN A 216 12.08 11.71 12.01
CA GLN A 216 11.10 12.43 11.20
C GLN A 216 11.51 13.91 11.07
N PRO A 217 11.29 14.57 9.91
CA PRO A 217 10.60 14.06 8.70
C PRO A 217 11.52 13.36 7.68
N ILE A 218 12.78 13.07 8.04
CA ILE A 218 13.76 12.48 7.10
C ILE A 218 13.43 11.02 6.83
N VAL A 219 13.03 10.26 7.84
CA VAL A 219 12.49 8.90 7.69
C VAL A 219 11.07 8.87 8.24
N GLU A 220 10.12 8.49 7.38
CA GLU A 220 8.69 8.47 7.65
C GLU A 220 8.12 7.05 7.63
N THR A 221 8.41 6.29 6.57
CA THR A 221 7.95 4.90 6.41
C THR A 221 9.10 3.99 6.01
N ALA A 222 8.85 2.68 6.05
CA ALA A 222 9.83 1.68 5.66
C ALA A 222 9.15 0.49 4.98
N ALA A 223 9.89 -0.16 4.09
CA ALA A 223 9.48 -1.41 3.47
C ALA A 223 10.57 -2.47 3.61
N PHE A 224 10.17 -3.74 3.60
CA PHE A 224 11.04 -4.88 3.82
C PHE A 224 10.62 -6.07 2.97
N VAL A 225 11.61 -6.83 2.50
CA VAL A 225 11.42 -8.16 1.90
C VAL A 225 12.27 -9.18 2.65
N LYS A 226 11.64 -10.29 3.04
CA LYS A 226 12.31 -11.37 3.76
C LYS A 226 13.21 -12.17 2.82
N ILE A 227 14.51 -12.23 3.16
CA ILE A 227 15.49 -13.02 2.40
C ILE A 227 16.40 -13.73 3.40
N ASP A 228 16.24 -15.05 3.53
CA ASP A 228 16.98 -15.86 4.50
C ASP A 228 18.44 -16.09 4.07
N GLU A 229 18.68 -16.28 2.77
CA GLU A 229 20.02 -16.50 2.22
C GLU A 229 20.86 -15.22 2.24
N GLU A 230 21.97 -15.24 2.99
CA GLU A 230 22.85 -14.08 3.17
C GLU A 230 23.51 -13.61 1.86
N ALA A 231 23.97 -14.54 1.03
CA ALA A 231 24.58 -14.20 -0.24
C ALA A 231 23.61 -13.48 -1.18
N LEU A 232 22.33 -13.90 -1.17
CA LEU A 232 21.28 -13.26 -1.94
C LEU A 232 20.94 -11.87 -1.38
N ARG A 233 20.79 -11.73 -0.06
CA ARG A 233 20.56 -10.42 0.60
C ARG A 233 21.58 -9.37 0.17
N ARG A 234 22.87 -9.70 0.30
CA ARG A 234 23.96 -8.79 -0.05
C ARG A 234 23.94 -8.40 -1.53
N LYS A 235 23.61 -9.34 -2.42
CA LYS A 235 23.47 -9.07 -3.86
C LYS A 235 22.30 -8.11 -4.12
N VAL A 236 21.14 -8.35 -3.51
CA VAL A 236 19.94 -7.50 -3.66
C VAL A 236 20.20 -6.08 -3.14
N GLU A 237 20.75 -5.93 -1.94
CA GLU A 237 21.16 -4.64 -1.38
C GLU A 237 22.11 -3.90 -2.32
N THR A 238 23.15 -4.59 -2.82
CA THR A 238 24.12 -4.02 -3.76
C THR A 238 23.44 -3.51 -5.04
N VAL A 239 22.49 -4.28 -5.57
CA VAL A 239 21.72 -3.88 -6.77
C VAL A 239 20.89 -2.63 -6.47
N LEU A 240 20.16 -2.60 -5.35
CA LEU A 240 19.33 -1.45 -4.96
C LEU A 240 20.17 -0.18 -4.76
N ILE A 241 21.29 -0.28 -4.05
CA ILE A 241 22.23 0.85 -3.87
C ILE A 241 22.73 1.36 -5.23
N ARG A 242 23.12 0.46 -6.15
CA ARG A 242 23.58 0.86 -7.49
C ARG A 242 22.49 1.50 -8.34
N PHE A 243 21.23 1.07 -8.17
CA PHE A 243 20.09 1.60 -8.91
C PHE A 243 19.68 2.98 -8.40
N LEU A 244 19.65 3.15 -7.08
CA LEU A 244 19.29 4.40 -6.41
C LEU A 244 20.41 5.44 -6.46
N LYS A 245 21.65 5.01 -6.72
CA LYS A 245 22.84 5.87 -6.87
C LYS A 245 22.97 6.83 -5.68
N SER A 246 23.03 8.14 -5.94
CA SER A 246 23.17 9.20 -4.96
C SER A 246 21.87 9.57 -4.23
N ASN A 247 20.75 8.88 -4.52
CA ASN A 247 19.47 9.18 -3.88
C ASN A 247 19.26 8.41 -2.56
N ALA A 248 20.03 7.35 -2.29
CA ALA A 248 20.01 6.63 -1.02
C ALA A 248 21.42 6.62 -0.40
N VAL A 249 21.58 7.16 0.80
CA VAL A 249 22.88 7.29 1.51
C VAL A 249 22.74 6.81 2.96
#